data_AF-A0A849QMN3-F1
#
_entry.id   AF-A0A849QMN3-F1
#
_cell.length_a   1.000
_cell.length_b   1.000
_cell.length_c   1.000
_cell.angle_alpha   90.00
_cell.angle_beta   90.00
_cell.angle_gamma   90.00
#
_symmetry.space_group_name_H-M   'P 1'
#
loop_
_entity.id
_entity.type
_entity.pdbx_description
1 polymer ?
#
loop_
_entity_poly.entity_id
_entity_poly.type
_entity_poly.pdbx_seq_one_letter_code
_entity_poly.pdbx_strand_id
1 'polypeptide(L)' 'DVLTQRRVTDLISELDMLGIVNAVVVSKGRYGRTKEISLSVSTPSTRKVLLEDYRLKPLENFNPPVVSQMQL' A
#
# COMPACT_ATOMS: atom_id res chain seq x y z
N ASP A 1 -18.74 -1.56 -2.41
CA ASP A 1 -18.41 -2.72 -1.56
C ASP A 1 -17.03 -2.61 -0.96
N VAL A 2 -16.89 -3.09 0.27
CA VAL A 2 -15.60 -3.20 0.96
C VAL A 2 -14.87 -4.43 0.41
N LEU A 3 -13.58 -4.30 0.11
CA LEU A 3 -12.76 -5.41 -0.39
C LEU A 3 -12.45 -6.41 0.73
N THR A 4 -12.40 -7.70 0.38
CA THR A 4 -11.91 -8.74 1.28
C THR A 4 -10.38 -8.67 1.39
N GLN A 5 -9.83 -9.18 2.50
CA GLN A 5 -8.37 -9.26 2.69
C GLN A 5 -7.67 -10.03 1.55
N ARG A 6 -8.32 -11.07 1.04
CA ARG A 6 -7.83 -11.83 -0.12
C ARG A 6 -7.75 -10.93 -1.35
N ARG A 7 -8.81 -10.18 -1.67
CA ARG A 7 -8.81 -9.32 -2.86
C ARG A 7 -7.79 -8.17 -2.74
N VAL A 8 -7.62 -7.61 -1.55
CA VAL A 8 -6.56 -6.62 -1.30
C VAL A 8 -5.17 -7.22 -1.57
N THR A 9 -4.93 -8.46 -1.15
CA THR A 9 -3.67 -9.17 -1.40
C THR A 9 -3.42 -9.42 -2.89
N ASP A 10 -4.46 -9.77 -3.64
CA ASP A 10 -4.37 -9.96 -5.09
C ASP A 10 -3.98 -8.64 -5.78
N LEU A 11 -4.63 -7.53 -5.43
CA LEU A 11 -4.31 -6.20 -5.97
C LEU A 11 -2.88 -5.75 -5.64
N ILE A 12 -2.39 -6.04 -4.42
CA ILE A 12 -0.99 -5.75 -4.05
C ILE A 12 -0.02 -6.55 -4.94
N SER A 13 -0.33 -7.82 -5.20
CA SER A 13 0.50 -8.68 -6.05
C SER A 13 0.50 -8.21 -7.50
N GLU A 14 -0.64 -7.72 -8.01
CA GLU A 14 -0.74 -7.09 -9.33
C GLU A 14 0.17 -5.85 -9.44
N LEU A 15 0.17 -4.97 -8.42
CA LEU A 15 1.04 -3.78 -8.39
C LEU A 15 2.53 -4.11 -8.26
N ASP A 16 2.86 -5.19 -7.55
CA ASP A 16 4.24 -5.69 -7.39
C ASP A 16 4.79 -6.23 -8.72
N MET A 17 3.99 -6.99 -9.46
CA MET A 17 4.34 -7.46 -10.81
C MET A 17 4.54 -6.31 -11.81
N LEU A 18 3.81 -5.20 -11.64
CA LEU A 18 3.99 -3.98 -12.43
C LEU A 18 5.22 -3.16 -12.01
N GLY A 19 5.89 -3.53 -10.91
CA GLY A 19 7.05 -2.82 -10.38
C GLY A 19 6.72 -1.48 -9.71
N ILE A 20 5.45 -1.25 -9.34
CA ILE A 20 5.02 0.00 -8.70
C ILE A 20 5.33 -0.05 -7.20
N VAL A 21 5.10 -1.20 -6.58
CA VAL A 21 5.46 -1.49 -5.19
C VAL A 21 6.43 -2.66 -5.14
N ASN A 22 7.03 -2.88 -3.98
CA ASN A 22 7.79 -4.08 -3.63
C ASN A 22 7.12 -4.69 -2.39
N ALA A 23 6.60 -5.91 -2.51
CA ALA A 23 5.80 -6.57 -1.48
C ALA A 23 6.46 -7.88 -0.98
N VAL A 24 7.32 -7.77 0.03
CA VAL A 24 8.11 -8.90 0.56
C VAL A 24 7.36 -9.64 1.67
N VAL A 25 7.30 -10.98 1.59
CA VAL A 25 6.75 -11.80 2.67
C VAL A 25 7.80 -12.00 3.75
N VAL A 26 7.50 -11.53 4.97
CA VAL A 26 8.38 -11.63 6.14
C VAL A 26 7.77 -12.58 7.15
N SER A 27 8.56 -13.56 7.60
CA SER A 27 8.19 -14.47 8.68
C SER A 27 8.33 -13.77 10.03
N LYS A 28 7.30 -13.87 10.87
CA LYS A 28 7.31 -13.46 12.28
C LYS A 28 7.24 -14.68 13.21
N GLY A 29 7.68 -15.86 12.74
CA GLY A 29 7.70 -17.11 13.52
C GLY A 29 6.29 -17.61 13.86
N ARG A 30 6.02 -17.88 15.14
CA ARG A 30 4.70 -18.34 15.62
C ARG A 30 3.59 -17.30 15.45
N TYR A 31 3.94 -16.02 15.25
CA TYR A 31 2.99 -14.94 14.97
C TYR A 31 2.58 -14.88 13.50
N GLY A 32 3.03 -15.85 12.68
CA GLY A 32 2.65 -15.97 11.29
C GLY A 32 3.58 -15.22 10.36
N ARG A 33 3.02 -14.72 9.25
CA ARG A 33 3.74 -14.01 8.20
C ARG A 33 2.98 -12.73 7.86
N THR A 34 3.72 -11.71 7.48
CA THR A 34 3.15 -10.45 6.98
C THR A 34 3.80 -10.07 5.66
N LYS A 35 3.15 -9.18 4.90
CA LYS A 35 3.77 -8.51 3.76
C LYS A 35 4.30 -7.16 4.23
N GLU A 36 5.59 -6.93 4.05
CA GLU A 36 6.19 -5.61 4.16
C GLU A 36 6.18 -4.99 2.75
N ILE A 37 5.56 -3.81 2.62
CA ILE A 37 5.28 -3.18 1.33
C ILE A 37 5.97 -1.82 1.29
N SER A 38 6.76 -1.58 0.25
CA SER A 38 7.39 -0.28 -0.02
C SER A 38 7.07 0.20 -1.44
N LEU A 39 7.11 1.51 -1.67
CA LEU A 39 6.97 2.06 -3.01
C LEU A 39 8.28 1.87 -3.80
N SER A 40 8.19 1.36 -5.03
CA SER A 40 9.36 1.14 -5.91
C SER A 40 9.59 2.29 -6.90
N VAL A 41 8.63 3.21 -6.98
CA VAL A 41 8.62 4.37 -7.87
C VAL A 41 8.78 5.69 -7.10
N SER A 42 9.08 6.77 -7.81
CA SER A 42 9.21 8.13 -7.25
C SER A 42 7.93 8.57 -6.53
N THR A 43 8.01 8.85 -5.22
CA THR A 43 6.88 9.36 -4.43
C THR A 43 6.30 10.68 -4.98
N PRO A 44 7.12 11.71 -5.33
CA PRO A 44 6.59 12.94 -5.91
C PRO A 44 5.81 12.72 -7.22
N SER A 45 6.37 11.91 -8.12
CA SER A 45 5.74 11.61 -9.41
C SER A 45 4.44 10.81 -9.23
N THR A 46 4.46 9.82 -8.33
CA THR A 46 3.29 9.00 -8.01
C THR A 46 2.19 9.83 -7.39
N ARG A 47 2.51 10.71 -6.43
CA ARG A 47 1.54 11.65 -5.85
C ARG A 47 0.89 12.51 -6.92
N LYS A 48 1.66 13.05 -7.86
CA LYS A 48 1.13 13.88 -8.95
C LYS A 48 0.09 13.11 -9.77
N VAL A 49 0.44 11.90 -10.24
CA VAL A 49 -0.45 11.06 -11.06
C VAL A 49 -1.71 10.68 -10.29
N LEU A 50 -1.60 10.30 -9.02
CA LEU A 50 -2.77 9.97 -8.19
C LEU A 50 -3.70 11.17 -8.02
N LEU A 51 -3.17 12.39 -7.84
CA LEU A 51 -3.99 13.59 -7.62
C LEU A 51 -4.56 14.20 -8.91
N GLU A 52 -4.06 13.80 -10.08
CA GLU A 52 -4.68 14.10 -11.37
C GLU A 52 -6.01 13.34 -11.58
N ASP A 53 -6.20 12.18 -10.93
CA ASP A 53 -7.49 11.46 -10.94
C ASP A 53 -8.51 12.16 -10.02
N TYR A 54 -9.62 12.61 -10.61
CA TYR A 54 -10.68 13.34 -9.89
C TYR A 54 -11.27 12.55 -8.71
N ARG A 55 -11.23 11.22 -8.75
CA ARG A 55 -11.73 10.34 -7.68
C ARG A 55 -10.80 10.33 -6.48
N LEU A 56 -9.50 10.53 -6.72
CA LEU A 56 -8.45 10.47 -5.71
C LEU A 56 -7.99 11.86 -5.24
N LYS A 57 -8.31 12.92 -5.99
CA LYS A 57 -8.05 14.32 -5.62
C LYS A 57 -8.46 14.69 -4.18
N PRO A 58 -9.60 14.23 -3.62
CA PRO A 58 -9.94 14.50 -2.22
C PRO A 58 -8.91 14.03 -1.19
N LEU A 59 -7.99 13.13 -1.57
CA LEU A 59 -6.91 12.63 -0.71
C LEU A 59 -5.72 13.59 -0.57
N GLU A 60 -5.65 14.68 -1.34
CA GLU A 60 -4.51 15.62 -1.34
C GLU A 60 -4.10 16.09 0.07
N ASN A 61 -5.11 16.38 0.89
CA ASN A 61 -4.98 16.87 2.26
C ASN A 61 -5.48 15.84 3.29
N PHE A 62 -5.64 14.58 2.88
CA PHE A 62 -6.08 13.53 3.80
C PHE A 62 -4.94 13.16 4.74
N ASN A 63 -5.12 13.46 6.03
CA ASN A 63 -4.23 13.02 7.08
C ASN A 63 -4.83 11.76 7.72
N PRO A 64 -4.27 10.56 7.46
CA PRO A 64 -4.79 9.35 8.07
C PRO A 64 -4.68 9.46 9.60
N PRO A 65 -5.68 8.98 10.36
CA PRO A 65 -5.54 8.86 11.80
C PRO A 65 -4.28 8.00 12.05
N VAL A 66 -3.34 8.54 12.83
CA VAL A 66 -2.08 7.85 13.15
C VAL A 66 -2.45 6.55 13.85
N VAL A 67 -2.42 5.45 13.12
CA VAL A 67 -2.40 4.12 13.72
C VAL A 67 -0.97 3.97 14.20
N SER A 68 -0.76 4.09 15.51
CA SER A 68 0.53 3.92 16.16
C SER A 68 1.29 2.79 15.48
N GLN A 69 2.45 3.10 14.93
CA GLN A 69 3.38 2.10 14.41
C GLN A 69 3.46 0.99 15.44
N MET A 70 3.13 -0.24 15.04
CA MET A 70 3.48 -1.41 15.83
C MET A 70 5.00 -1.40 15.91
N GLN A 71 5.54 -0.89 17.03
CA GLN A 71 6.93 -1.09 17.40
C GLN A 71 7.19 -2.58 17.35
N LEU A 72 8.13 -2.97 16.48
CA LEU A 72 8.90 -4.19 16.70
C LEU A 72 9.88 -3.95 17.85
#